data_AF-A0A1W9X4A9-F1
#
_entry.id   AF-A0A1W9X4A9-F1
#
_cell.length_a   1.000
_cell.length_b   1.000
_cell.length_c   1.000
_cell.angle_alpha   90.00
_cell.angle_beta   90.00
_cell.angle_gamma   90.00
#
_symmetry.space_group_name_H-M   'P 1'
#
loop_
_entity.id
_entity.type
_entity.pdbx_description
1 polymer ?
#
loop_
_entity_poly.entity_id
_entity_poly.type
_entity_poly.pdbx_seq_one_letter_code
_entity_poly.pdbx_strand_id
1 'polypeptide(L)'
;MSCFHPPTSEPARAEKKNAFFDSDVHLIEIDLLRQWPRMPFLEEKIPESDYLAMVSRAYQRPRCEVWPIKLRQPLPVLPVLWPDQDVPLDIGQALRSVYERARYDLRINYNKRFLKMKNEK
;
A
#
# COMPACT_ATOMS: atom_id res chain seq x y z
N MET A 1 1.55 -12.10 10.12
CA MET A 1 1.79 -10.89 10.93
C MET A 1 0.50 -10.41 11.58
N SER A 2 0.56 -9.80 12.77
CA SER A 2 -0.61 -9.16 13.40
C SER A 2 -0.81 -7.73 12.89
N CYS A 3 -2.02 -7.41 12.43
CA CYS A 3 -2.39 -6.11 11.85
C CYS A 3 -2.98 -5.14 12.87
N PHE A 4 -3.02 -5.51 14.15
CA PHE A 4 -3.47 -4.61 15.20
C PHE A 4 -2.33 -3.63 15.53
N HIS A 5 -2.64 -2.34 15.66
CA HIS A 5 -1.63 -1.31 15.85
C HIS A 5 -1.72 -0.71 17.25
N PRO A 6 -0.61 -0.56 17.98
CA PRO A 6 -0.57 0.27 19.18
C PRO A 6 -0.86 1.75 18.82
N PRO A 7 -1.23 2.59 19.81
CA PRO A 7 -1.55 4.00 19.58
C PRO A 7 -0.40 4.74 18.86
N THR A 8 -0.73 5.42 17.76
CA THR A 8 0.23 6.03 16.82
C THR A 8 0.21 7.55 16.84
N SER A 9 1.24 8.18 16.24
CA SER A 9 1.36 9.64 16.12
C SER A 9 0.33 10.29 15.19
N GLU A 10 -0.45 9.49 14.46
CA GLU A 10 -1.54 9.95 13.60
C GLU A 10 -2.83 9.19 13.99
N PRO A 11 -3.77 9.85 14.70
CA PRO A 11 -4.95 9.17 15.26
C PRO A 11 -6.04 8.91 14.21
N ALA A 12 -6.19 9.75 13.18
CA ALA A 12 -7.29 9.62 12.23
C ALA A 12 -7.17 8.38 11.32
N ARG A 13 -5.97 8.03 10.85
CA ARG A 13 -5.68 6.79 10.12
C ARG A 13 -5.86 5.57 11.02
N ALA A 14 -5.44 5.66 12.28
CA ALA A 14 -5.60 4.58 13.24
C ALA A 14 -7.09 4.30 13.49
N GLU A 15 -7.89 5.34 13.74
CA GLU A 15 -9.34 5.25 13.89
C GLU A 15 -10.01 4.66 12.64
N LYS A 16 -9.66 5.15 11.45
CA LYS A 16 -10.21 4.62 10.19
C LYS A 16 -9.87 3.15 9.99
N LYS A 17 -8.65 2.73 10.32
CA LYS A 17 -8.25 1.31 10.22
C LYS A 17 -8.98 0.44 11.24
N ASN A 18 -9.12 0.91 12.48
CA ASN A 18 -9.86 0.19 13.51
C ASN A 18 -11.33 0.00 13.12
N ALA A 19 -11.98 1.00 12.54
CA ALA A 19 -13.34 0.87 12.03
C ALA A 19 -13.51 -0.28 11.00
N PHE A 20 -12.50 -0.53 10.16
CA PHE A 20 -12.52 -1.68 9.26
C PHE A 20 -12.21 -3.00 9.97
N PHE A 21 -11.32 -2.99 10.96
CA PHE A 21 -10.99 -4.17 11.75
C PHE A 21 -12.12 -4.63 12.68
N ASP A 22 -13.00 -3.72 13.07
CA ASP A 22 -14.19 -3.99 13.90
C ASP A 22 -15.40 -4.47 13.07
N SER A 23 -15.26 -4.59 11.74
CA SER A 23 -16.33 -5.04 10.83
C SER A 23 -15.96 -6.32 10.08
N ASP A 24 -16.91 -7.01 9.46
CA ASP A 24 -16.67 -8.26 8.72
C ASP A 24 -16.06 -8.07 7.32
N VAL A 25 -15.53 -6.90 6.99
CA VAL A 25 -14.94 -6.65 5.66
C VAL A 25 -13.54 -7.24 5.54
N HIS A 26 -13.18 -7.72 4.35
CA HIS A 26 -11.78 -7.97 4.01
C HIS A 26 -11.10 -6.64 3.70
N LEU A 27 -9.92 -6.39 4.26
CA LEU A 27 -9.17 -5.16 4.07
C LEU A 27 -7.91 -5.43 3.25
N ILE A 28 -7.76 -4.67 2.16
CA ILE A 28 -6.50 -4.56 1.43
C ILE A 28 -6.00 -3.12 1.60
N GLU A 29 -4.82 -2.97 2.19
CA GLU A 29 -4.16 -1.68 2.36
C GLU A 29 -2.93 -1.62 1.45
N ILE A 30 -2.80 -0.54 0.67
CA ILE A 30 -1.63 -0.25 -0.15
C ILE A 30 -1.02 1.04 0.40
N ASP A 31 0.10 0.89 1.10
CA ASP A 31 0.75 1.96 1.83
C ASP A 31 1.91 2.54 1.01
N LEU A 32 1.63 3.65 0.31
CA LEU A 32 2.56 4.38 -0.54
C LEU A 32 3.17 5.60 0.16
N LEU A 33 3.56 5.44 1.43
CA LEU A 33 4.01 6.53 2.29
C LEU A 33 5.00 7.45 1.58
N ARG A 34 4.64 8.73 1.49
CA ARG A 34 5.54 9.83 1.09
C ARG A 34 5.99 10.66 2.27
N GLN A 35 5.24 10.56 3.37
CA GLN A 35 5.38 11.29 4.61
C GLN A 35 4.82 10.40 5.72
N TRP A 36 5.34 10.58 6.94
CA TRP A 36 5.00 9.81 8.15
C TRP A 36 5.52 8.37 8.16
N PRO A 37 5.80 7.82 9.37
CA PRO A 37 6.25 6.44 9.51
C PRO A 37 5.12 5.43 9.26
N ARG A 38 5.52 4.22 8.86
CA ARG A 38 4.64 3.06 8.76
C ARG A 38 4.04 2.71 10.11
N MET A 39 2.78 2.26 10.12
CA MET A 39 2.20 1.78 11.38
C MET A 39 2.99 0.56 11.87
N PRO A 40 3.23 0.44 13.18
CA PRO A 40 3.94 -0.71 13.75
C PRO A 40 3.08 -1.99 13.70
N PHE A 41 3.71 -3.11 13.35
CA PHE A 41 3.12 -4.44 13.44
C PHE A 41 3.62 -5.12 14.72
N LEU A 42 2.77 -5.89 15.39
CA LEU A 42 3.05 -6.39 16.75
C LEU A 42 4.10 -7.53 16.81
N GLU A 43 4.22 -8.37 15.78
CA GLU A 43 4.84 -9.71 15.97
C GLU A 43 6.10 -10.00 15.13
N GLU A 44 6.42 -9.24 14.08
CA GLU A 44 7.62 -9.50 13.26
C GLU A 44 8.22 -8.23 12.65
N LYS A 45 9.55 -8.21 12.48
CA LYS A 45 10.23 -7.17 11.70
C LYS A 45 9.95 -7.39 10.21
N ILE A 46 9.16 -6.49 9.63
CA ILE A 46 8.99 -6.42 8.18
C ILE A 46 10.35 -6.14 7.52
N PRO A 47 10.71 -6.83 6.44
CA PRO A 47 11.85 -6.45 5.62
C PRO A 47 11.79 -4.97 5.20
N GLU A 48 12.96 -4.33 5.14
CA GLU A 48 13.06 -2.95 4.69
C GLU A 48 12.47 -2.78 3.28
N SER A 49 11.53 -1.84 3.16
CA SER A 49 10.74 -1.62 1.95
C SER A 49 10.22 -0.20 1.87
N ASP A 50 10.23 0.36 0.65
CA ASP A 50 9.73 1.69 0.35
C ASP A 50 8.21 1.75 0.57
N TYR A 51 7.49 0.72 0.11
CA TYR A 51 6.03 0.59 0.19
C TYR A 51 5.63 -0.77 0.78
N LEU A 52 4.37 -0.88 1.19
CA LEU A 52 3.82 -2.13 1.73
C LEU A 52 2.42 -2.36 1.18
N ALA A 53 2.11 -3.58 0.77
CA ALA A 53 0.72 -4.03 0.64
C ALA A 53 0.40 -5.01 1.76
N MET A 54 -0.83 -4.95 2.29
CA MET A 54 -1.32 -5.83 3.35
C MET A 54 -2.70 -6.35 2.97
N VAL A 55 -2.94 -7.63 3.20
CA VAL A 55 -4.27 -8.25 3.08
C VAL A 55 -4.65 -8.81 4.45
N SER A 56 -5.73 -8.27 5.03
CA SER A 56 -6.34 -8.73 6.28
C SER A 56 -7.72 -9.30 5.99
N ARG A 57 -7.87 -10.61 6.15
CA ARG A 57 -9.17 -11.28 6.00
C ARG A 57 -9.90 -11.28 7.33
N ALA A 58 -11.19 -10.91 7.31
CA ALA A 58 -12.01 -10.82 8.53
C ALA A 58 -11.88 -12.08 9.40
N TYR A 59 -11.97 -13.26 8.79
CA TYR A 59 -11.89 -14.56 9.48
C TYR A 59 -10.48 -14.98 9.96
N GLN A 60 -9.42 -14.27 9.57
CA GLN A 60 -8.03 -14.57 9.99
C GLN A 60 -7.48 -13.55 10.99
N ARG A 61 -8.25 -12.50 11.31
CA ARG A 61 -7.80 -11.45 12.23
C ARG A 61 -7.46 -12.01 13.62
N PRO A 62 -6.42 -11.47 14.28
CA PRO A 62 -5.66 -10.28 13.90
C PRO A 62 -4.55 -10.55 12.85
N ARG A 63 -4.45 -11.75 12.26
CA ARG A 63 -3.42 -12.06 11.28
C ARG A 63 -3.71 -11.45 9.90
N CYS A 64 -2.66 -11.02 9.23
CA CYS A 64 -2.61 -10.61 7.83
C CYS A 64 -1.36 -11.16 7.15
N GLU A 65 -1.46 -11.15 5.83
CA GLU A 65 -0.37 -11.31 4.90
C GLU A 65 0.14 -9.93 4.47
N VAL A 66 1.45 -9.84 4.23
CA VAL A 66 2.11 -8.60 3.82
C VAL A 66 3.07 -8.83 2.66
N TRP A 67 3.16 -7.83 1.80
CA TRP A 67 4.07 -7.79 0.66
C TRP A 67 4.91 -6.51 0.78
N PRO A 68 6.17 -6.61 1.23
CA PRO A 68 7.14 -5.52 1.16
C PRO A 68 7.47 -5.21 -0.30
N ILE A 69 7.44 -3.93 -0.68
CA ILE A 69 7.64 -3.51 -2.07
C ILE A 69 8.77 -2.48 -2.12
N LYS A 70 9.80 -2.75 -2.91
CA LYS A 70 10.82 -1.73 -3.26
C LYS A 70 10.36 -0.94 -4.48
N LEU A 71 10.71 0.35 -4.55
CA LEU A 71 10.29 1.28 -5.60
C LEU A 71 10.60 0.78 -7.03
N ARG A 72 11.69 0.05 -7.20
CA ARG A 72 12.12 -0.49 -8.51
C ARG A 72 11.59 -1.89 -8.80
N GLN A 73 10.86 -2.51 -7.88
CA GLN A 73 10.27 -3.82 -8.07
C GLN A 73 8.89 -3.70 -8.73
N PRO A 74 8.47 -4.69 -9.53
CA PRO A 74 7.09 -4.80 -9.97
C PRO A 74 6.13 -4.81 -8.77
N LEU A 75 4.95 -4.20 -8.94
CA LEU A 75 3.89 -4.30 -7.92
C LEU A 75 3.39 -5.75 -7.82
N PRO A 76 3.01 -6.21 -6.61
CA PRO A 76 2.57 -7.57 -6.41
C PRO A 76 1.18 -7.82 -7.00
N VAL A 77 0.91 -9.08 -7.31
CA VAL A 77 -0.45 -9.59 -7.51
C VAL A 77 -1.00 -9.98 -6.14
N LEU A 78 -2.10 -9.37 -5.73
CA LEU A 78 -2.70 -9.59 -4.40
C LEU A 78 -3.88 -10.54 -4.52
N PRO A 79 -4.10 -11.43 -3.54
CA PRO A 79 -5.33 -12.20 -3.47
C PRO A 79 -6.49 -11.32 -2.99
N VAL A 80 -7.63 -11.39 -3.68
CA VAL A 80 -8.89 -10.77 -3.24
C VAL A 80 -9.93 -11.86 -3.13
N LEU A 81 -10.64 -11.92 -2.00
CA LEU A 81 -11.71 -12.89 -1.84
C LEU A 81 -12.88 -12.53 -2.77
N TRP A 82 -13.30 -13.49 -3.58
CA TRP A 82 -14.47 -13.43 -4.45
C TRP A 82 -15.32 -14.68 -4.21
N PRO A 83 -16.63 -14.52 -3.92
CA PRO A 83 -17.45 -15.31 -3.00
C PRO A 83 -16.80 -16.47 -2.22
N ASP A 84 -16.23 -17.47 -2.90
CA ASP A 84 -15.71 -18.70 -2.31
C ASP A 84 -14.19 -18.94 -2.52
N GLN A 85 -13.49 -18.10 -3.30
CA GLN A 85 -12.06 -18.30 -3.59
C GLN A 85 -11.29 -16.99 -3.79
N ASP A 86 -9.97 -17.07 -3.61
CA ASP A 86 -9.08 -15.96 -3.92
C ASP A 86 -8.97 -15.77 -5.45
N VAL A 87 -9.18 -14.55 -5.90
CA VAL A 87 -8.97 -14.11 -7.29
C VAL A 87 -7.73 -13.22 -7.33
N PRO A 88 -6.81 -13.45 -8.28
CA PRO A 88 -5.61 -12.62 -8.41
C PRO A 88 -5.98 -11.21 -8.89
N LEU A 89 -5.58 -10.21 -8.11
CA LEU A 89 -5.66 -8.80 -8.46
C LEU A 89 -4.26 -8.28 -8.83
N ASP A 90 -4.01 -8.13 -10.13
CA ASP A 90 -2.78 -7.50 -10.64
C ASP A 90 -2.87 -5.97 -10.50
N ILE A 91 -2.32 -5.47 -9.39
CA ILE A 91 -2.27 -4.03 -9.09
C ILE A 91 -1.44 -3.27 -10.13
N GLY A 92 -0.39 -3.91 -10.66
CA GLY A 92 0.46 -3.32 -11.70
C GLY A 92 -0.31 -3.10 -13.00
N GLN A 93 -1.11 -4.09 -13.42
CA GLN A 93 -1.96 -3.97 -14.60
C GLN A 93 -3.06 -2.93 -14.38
N ALA A 94 -3.70 -2.91 -13.21
CA ALA A 94 -4.72 -1.92 -12.89
C ALA A 94 -4.15 -0.49 -12.97
N LEU A 95 -2.97 -0.26 -12.38
CA LEU A 95 -2.29 1.03 -12.42
C LEU A 95 -1.93 1.44 -13.86
N ARG A 96 -1.33 0.54 -14.65
CA ARG A 96 -1.01 0.81 -16.07
C ARG A 96 -2.26 1.17 -16.87
N SER A 97 -3.35 0.45 -16.66
CA SER A 97 -4.62 0.68 -17.35
C SER A 97 -5.19 2.07 -17.06
N VAL A 98 -5.16 2.50 -15.79
CA VAL A 98 -5.57 3.86 -15.40
C VAL A 98 -4.61 4.89 -15.99
N TYR A 99 -3.30 4.63 -15.95
CA TYR A 99 -2.28 5.52 -16.47
C TYR A 99 -2.48 5.83 -17.96
N GLU A 100 -2.69 4.78 -18.75
CA GLU A 100 -2.91 4.85 -20.20
C GLU A 100 -4.23 5.54 -20.56
N ARG A 101 -5.33 5.20 -19.87
CA ARG A 101 -6.66 5.77 -20.14
C ARG A 101 -6.72 7.26 -19.84
N ALA A 102 -6.04 7.70 -18.78
CA ALA A 102 -5.98 9.10 -18.39
C ALA A 102 -4.90 9.91 -19.15
N ARG A 103 -4.12 9.25 -20.04
CA ARG A 103 -3.05 9.87 -20.84
C ARG A 103 -2.04 10.65 -19.98
N TYR A 104 -1.62 10.06 -18.87
CA TYR A 104 -0.69 10.72 -17.95
C TYR A 104 0.68 10.97 -18.58
N ASP A 105 1.06 10.21 -19.62
CA ASP A 105 2.24 10.43 -20.43
C ASP A 105 2.27 11.82 -21.09
N LEU A 106 1.10 12.37 -21.43
CA LEU A 106 0.98 13.73 -22.00
C LEU A 106 1.07 14.83 -20.93
N ARG A 107 0.77 14.51 -19.67
CA ARG A 107 0.71 15.48 -18.56
C ARG A 107 1.97 15.46 -17.70
N ILE A 108 2.63 14.32 -17.58
CA ILE A 108 3.76 14.09 -16.69
C ILE A 108 4.89 13.49 -17.51
N ASN A 109 5.91 14.30 -17.79
CA ASN A 109 7.10 13.83 -18.47
C ASN A 109 8.16 13.37 -17.45
N TYR A 110 8.16 12.08 -17.13
CA TYR A 110 9.14 11.47 -16.23
C TYR A 110 10.57 11.41 -16.81
N ASN A 111 10.73 11.68 -18.11
CA ASN A 111 12.05 11.76 -18.76
C ASN A 111 12.65 13.17 -18.67
N LYS A 112 11.90 14.18 -18.20
CA LYS A 112 12.49 15.48 -17.85
C LYS A 112 13.34 15.29 -16.60
N ARG A 113 14.65 15.27 -16.79
CA ARG A 113 15.61 15.44 -15.71
C ARG A 113 15.37 16.80 -15.08
N PHE A 114 15.06 16.86 -13.78
CA PHE A 114 15.06 18.11 -13.04
C PHE A 114 16.48 18.71 -13.13
N LEU A 115 16.67 19.72 -13.98
CA LEU A 115 17.86 20.55 -13.89
C LEU A 115 17.73 21.33 -12.58
N LYS A 116 18.66 21.10 -11.64
CA LYS A 116 18.88 21.99 -10.51
C LYS A 116 18.96 23.41 -11.06
N MET A 117 18.09 24.30 -10.60
CA MET A 117 18.32 25.73 -10.79
C MET A 117 19.67 26.05 -10.16
N LYS A 118 20.56 26.65 -10.95
CA LYS A 118 21.82 27.18 -10.44
C LYS A 118 21.45 28.22 -9.38
N ASN A 119 21.91 28.03 -8.15
CA ASN A 119 22.00 29.12 -7.20
C ASN A 119 22.98 30.13 -7.81
N GLU A 120 22.47 31.28 -8.25
CA GLU A 120 23.30 32.44 -8.50
C GLU A 120 23.58 33.11 -7.15
N LYS A 121 24.87 33.07 -6.80
CA LYS A 121 25.67 33.90 -5.88
C LYS A 121 25.06 34.35 -4.56
#